data_AF-Q0FVN1-F1
#
_entry.id   AF-Q0FVN1-F1
#
_cell.length_a   1.000
_cell.length_b   1.000
_cell.length_c   1.000
_cell.angle_alpha   90.00
_cell.angle_beta   90.00
_cell.angle_gamma   90.00
#
_symmetry.space_group_name_H-M   'P 1'
#
loop_
_entity.id
_entity.type
_entity.pdbx_description
1 polymer ?
#
loop_
_entity_poly.entity_id
_entity_poly.type
_entity_poly.pdbx_seq_one_letter_code
_entity_poly.pdbx_strand_id
1 'polypeptide(L)'
;MTTGRRRGGPLPAPHQLPTPADLEDWRAAAHTGAGSPWLPVDLAEALVRYGLYHGEGLRMMEAASLMLHEPPRDVAWEIIGADSPGENWDDHRDPERAFRLFRAKLRKAQGDGARLQYKIWLGRRDG
;
A
#
# COMPACT_ATOMS: atom_id res chain seq x y z
N MET A 1 -41.75 -5.94 24.30
CA MET A 1 -40.80 -6.67 23.44
C MET A 1 -39.88 -5.64 22.81
N THR A 2 -38.62 -5.58 23.23
CA THR A 2 -37.68 -4.50 22.90
C THR A 2 -36.76 -4.94 21.77
N THR A 3 -36.87 -4.31 20.60
CA THR A 3 -35.95 -4.53 19.47
C THR A 3 -34.69 -3.68 19.67
N GLY A 4 -33.59 -4.34 20.02
CA GLY A 4 -32.27 -3.73 20.13
C GLY A 4 -31.72 -3.34 18.76
N ARG A 5 -31.43 -2.03 18.59
CA ARG A 5 -30.56 -1.50 17.54
C ARG A 5 -29.25 -2.28 17.53
N ARG A 6 -28.90 -2.91 16.40
CA ARG A 6 -27.53 -3.36 16.13
C ARG A 6 -26.63 -2.14 16.13
N ARG A 7 -25.83 -1.96 17.18
CA ARG A 7 -24.75 -0.98 17.20
C ARG A 7 -23.74 -1.43 16.14
N GLY A 8 -23.48 -0.57 15.15
CA GLY A 8 -22.30 -0.71 14.30
C GLY A 8 -21.08 -0.87 15.21
N GLY A 9 -20.24 -1.85 14.90
CA GLY A 9 -18.98 -2.05 15.63
C GLY A 9 -18.15 -0.76 15.63
N PRO A 10 -17.22 -0.60 16.58
CA PRO A 10 -16.36 0.56 16.61
C PRO A 10 -15.67 0.71 15.24
N LEU A 11 -15.70 1.94 14.71
CA LEU A 11 -14.82 2.31 13.59
C LEU A 11 -13.39 1.92 14.01
N PRO A 12 -12.59 1.29 13.12
CA PRO A 12 -11.20 1.00 13.43
C PRO A 12 -10.53 2.30 13.89
N ALA A 13 -9.79 2.22 15.00
CA ALA A 13 -9.07 3.38 15.54
C ALA A 13 -8.21 4.00 14.42
N PRO A 14 -8.13 5.34 14.33
CA PRO A 14 -7.24 5.98 13.37
C PRO A 14 -5.83 5.43 13.58
N HIS A 15 -5.19 5.00 12.50
CA HIS A 15 -3.82 4.53 12.57
C HIS A 15 -2.96 5.67 13.13
N GLN A 16 -2.14 5.37 14.15
CA GLN A 16 -1.18 6.33 14.66
C GLN A 16 -0.29 6.77 13.50
N LEU A 17 -0.03 8.09 13.40
CA LEU A 17 0.87 8.60 12.38
C LEU A 17 2.25 7.94 12.53
N PRO A 18 2.89 7.54 11.43
CA PRO A 18 4.19 6.90 11.50
C PRO A 18 5.22 7.93 11.96
N THR A 19 6.13 7.52 12.83
CA THR A 19 7.28 8.34 13.19
C THR A 19 8.30 8.35 12.04
N PRO A 20 9.24 9.30 12.02
CA PRO A 20 10.35 9.27 11.07
C PRO A 20 11.18 7.97 11.16
N ALA A 21 11.32 7.40 12.36
CA ALA A 21 12.03 6.14 12.55
C ALA A 21 11.28 4.96 11.90
N ASP A 22 9.96 4.90 12.08
CA ASP A 22 9.13 3.87 11.42
C ASP A 22 9.28 3.93 9.90
N LEU A 23 9.25 5.14 9.32
CA LEU A 23 9.41 5.34 7.88
C LEU A 23 10.78 4.92 7.37
N GLU A 24 11.85 5.17 8.13
CA GLU A 24 13.19 4.74 7.76
C GLU A 24 13.34 3.22 7.81
N ASP A 25 12.84 2.57 8.88
CA ASP A 25 12.86 1.12 9.02
C ASP A 25 12.06 0.44 7.91
N TRP A 26 10.87 0.97 7.59
CA TRP A 26 10.05 0.44 6.50
C TRP A 26 10.68 0.66 5.13
N ARG A 27 11.33 1.80 4.91
CA ARG A 27 12.09 2.08 3.69
C ARG A 27 13.27 1.12 3.54
N ALA A 28 14.01 0.86 4.62
CA ALA A 28 15.08 -0.13 4.61
C ALA A 28 14.55 -1.53 4.25
N ALA A 29 13.43 -1.94 4.86
CA ALA A 29 12.77 -3.20 4.54
C ALA A 29 12.28 -3.28 3.08
N ALA A 30 11.75 -2.18 2.53
CA ALA A 30 11.26 -2.08 1.16
C ALA A 30 12.35 -2.27 0.09
N HIS A 31 13.63 -2.19 0.45
CA HIS A 31 14.76 -2.51 -0.43
C HIS A 31 15.22 -3.97 -0.34
N THR A 32 14.60 -4.78 0.51
CA THR A 32 14.91 -6.20 0.65
C THR A 32 13.98 -7.06 -0.21
N GLY A 33 14.33 -8.33 -0.40
CA GLY A 33 13.43 -9.29 -1.06
C GLY A 33 12.09 -9.47 -0.33
N ALA A 34 12.02 -9.15 0.98
CA ALA A 34 10.80 -9.28 1.75
C ALA A 34 9.81 -8.12 1.51
N GLY A 35 10.28 -6.91 1.16
CA GLY A 35 9.43 -5.71 1.09
C GLY A 35 9.08 -5.14 2.47
N SER A 36 8.30 -4.06 2.48
CA SER A 36 7.81 -3.44 3.72
C SER A 36 6.94 -4.40 4.55
N PRO A 37 6.59 -4.05 5.80
CA PRO A 37 5.44 -4.66 6.48
C PRO A 37 4.15 -4.49 5.67
N TRP A 38 3.10 -5.24 6.03
CA TRP A 38 1.75 -5.00 5.52
C TRP A 38 1.17 -3.74 6.16
N LEU A 39 0.95 -2.72 5.35
CA LEU A 39 0.53 -1.39 5.77
C LEU A 39 -0.91 -1.10 5.34
N PRO A 40 -1.74 -0.49 6.18
CA PRO A 40 -2.99 0.10 5.73
C PRO A 40 -2.73 1.24 4.73
N VAL A 41 -3.76 1.62 3.98
CA VAL A 41 -3.68 2.59 2.87
C VAL A 41 -2.92 3.89 3.21
N ASP A 42 -3.20 4.49 4.37
CA ASP A 42 -2.59 5.78 4.75
C ASP A 42 -1.10 5.65 5.05
N LEU A 43 -0.69 4.54 5.68
CA LEU A 43 0.71 4.26 5.99
C LEU A 43 1.50 3.82 4.75
N ALA A 44 0.84 3.10 3.84
CA ALA A 44 1.41 2.79 2.54
C ALA A 44 1.66 4.07 1.72
N GLU A 45 0.71 5.01 1.69
CA GLU A 45 0.93 6.32 1.03
C GLU A 45 2.07 7.11 1.69
N ALA A 46 2.14 7.10 3.02
CA ALA A 46 3.22 7.76 3.75
C ALA A 46 4.60 7.19 3.37
N LEU A 47 4.74 5.86 3.30
CA LEU A 47 5.98 5.20 2.92
C LEU A 47 6.40 5.53 1.48
N VAL A 48 5.48 5.44 0.50
CA VAL A 48 5.84 5.74 -0.90
C VAL A 48 6.19 7.22 -1.08
N ARG A 49 5.50 8.12 -0.38
CA ARG A 49 5.85 9.55 -0.38
C ARG A 49 7.23 9.80 0.25
N TYR A 50 7.56 9.07 1.32
CA TYR A 50 8.88 9.14 1.95
C TYR A 50 9.98 8.65 1.00
N GLY A 51 9.76 7.52 0.30
CA GLY A 51 10.66 7.05 -0.77
C GLY A 51 10.86 8.11 -1.86
N LEU A 52 9.79 8.75 -2.33
CA LEU A 52 9.87 9.81 -3.33
C LEU A 52 10.73 11.00 -2.87
N TYR A 53 10.62 11.39 -1.60
CA TYR A 53 11.47 12.42 -1.00
C TYR A 53 12.97 12.06 -1.06
N HIS A 54 13.29 10.77 -0.99
CA HIS A 54 14.66 10.23 -1.14
C HIS A 54 15.05 9.88 -2.59
N GLY A 55 14.23 10.28 -3.57
CA GLY A 55 14.48 10.02 -5.00
C GLY A 55 14.18 8.59 -5.45
N GLU A 56 13.38 7.85 -4.69
CA GLU A 56 12.99 6.47 -4.96
C GLU A 56 11.56 6.38 -5.49
N GLY A 57 11.33 5.45 -6.41
CA GLY A 57 10.01 5.12 -6.93
C GLY A 57 9.43 3.86 -6.30
N LEU A 58 8.11 3.70 -6.39
CA LEU A 58 7.46 2.42 -6.14
C LEU A 58 7.88 1.44 -7.23
N ARG A 59 8.58 0.36 -6.87
CA ARG A 59 8.98 -0.71 -7.79
C ARG A 59 7.91 -1.78 -7.89
N MET A 60 7.36 -2.19 -6.75
CA MET A 60 6.36 -3.25 -6.66
C MET A 60 5.44 -2.99 -5.46
N MET A 61 4.19 -3.44 -5.56
CA MET A 61 3.29 -3.50 -4.43
C MET A 61 2.40 -4.73 -4.51
N GLU A 62 2.23 -5.39 -3.38
CA GLU A 62 1.19 -6.39 -3.17
C GLU A 62 0.03 -5.76 -2.38
N ALA A 63 -1.17 -6.29 -2.58
CA ALA A 63 -2.33 -5.91 -1.78
C ALA A 63 -3.10 -7.16 -1.33
N ALA A 64 -3.58 -7.15 -0.10
CA ALA A 64 -4.35 -8.23 0.48
C ALA A 64 -5.63 -7.69 1.14
N SER A 65 -6.74 -8.40 0.96
CA SER A 65 -8.02 -8.03 1.59
C SER A 65 -8.06 -8.43 3.06
N LEU A 66 -8.53 -7.52 3.91
CA LEU A 66 -8.68 -7.74 5.35
C LEU A 66 -9.83 -8.73 5.72
N MET A 67 -10.48 -9.37 4.74
CA MET A 67 -11.62 -10.26 5.02
C MET A 67 -11.26 -11.62 5.61
N LEU A 68 -9.99 -12.00 5.77
CA LEU A 68 -9.63 -13.31 6.32
C LEU A 68 -8.46 -13.21 7.32
N HIS A 69 -8.70 -13.79 8.51
CA HIS A 69 -7.78 -14.08 9.63
C HIS A 69 -6.29 -13.89 9.36
N GLU A 70 -5.53 -13.36 10.32
CA GLU A 70 -4.06 -13.51 10.32
C GLU A 70 -3.67 -15.00 10.26
N PRO A 71 -2.78 -15.43 9.36
CA PRO A 71 -2.23 -14.67 8.22
C PRO A 71 -3.22 -14.61 7.04
N PRO A 72 -3.27 -13.49 6.26
CA PRO A 72 -4.21 -13.30 5.17
C PRO A 72 -4.35 -14.55 4.28
N ARG A 73 -5.52 -15.18 4.28
CA ARG A 73 -5.73 -16.48 3.59
C ARG A 73 -6.14 -16.35 2.13
N ASP A 74 -6.78 -15.24 1.76
CA ASP A 74 -7.04 -14.89 0.36
C ASP A 74 -6.20 -13.68 -0.01
N VAL A 75 -4.98 -13.97 -0.50
CA VAL A 75 -4.21 -13.00 -1.25
C VAL A 75 -4.85 -12.93 -2.63
N ALA A 76 -5.70 -11.93 -2.87
CA ALA A 76 -5.97 -11.54 -4.24
C ALA A 76 -4.66 -10.93 -4.77
N TRP A 77 -3.83 -11.76 -5.40
CA TRP A 77 -2.52 -11.41 -5.95
C TRP A 77 -2.55 -10.32 -7.05
N GLU A 78 -3.70 -9.67 -7.26
CA GLU A 78 -3.97 -8.85 -8.44
C GLU A 78 -4.21 -7.36 -8.10
N ILE A 79 -3.23 -6.72 -7.44
CA ILE A 79 -2.95 -5.32 -7.81
C ILE A 79 -1.63 -5.23 -8.61
N ILE A 80 -1.30 -6.32 -9.33
CA ILE A 80 -0.24 -6.35 -10.33
C ILE A 80 -0.84 -6.90 -11.64
N GLY A 81 -0.63 -6.22 -12.76
CA GLY A 81 -0.53 -6.93 -14.06
C GLY A 81 -1.55 -6.69 -15.17
N ALA A 82 -2.38 -5.65 -15.15
CA ALA A 82 -3.13 -5.20 -16.34
C ALA A 82 -2.82 -3.76 -16.74
N ASP A 83 -1.69 -3.22 -16.30
CA ASP A 83 -1.20 -1.96 -16.82
C ASP A 83 -0.63 -2.20 -18.22
N SER A 84 -0.85 -1.27 -19.14
CA SER A 84 -0.27 -1.37 -20.48
C SER A 84 1.26 -1.46 -20.39
N PRO A 85 1.96 -2.04 -21.38
CA PRO A 85 3.42 -1.93 -21.45
C PRO A 85 3.89 -0.48 -21.27
N GLY A 86 4.85 -0.24 -20.38
CA GLY A 86 5.30 1.11 -20.02
C GLY A 86 4.38 1.87 -19.05
N GLU A 87 3.33 1.23 -18.54
CA GLU A 87 2.54 1.68 -17.39
C GLU A 87 2.78 0.80 -16.14
N ASN A 88 3.42 -0.35 -16.28
CA ASN A 88 3.80 -1.22 -15.16
C ASN A 88 4.85 -0.56 -14.26
N TRP A 89 4.78 -0.82 -12.96
CA TRP A 89 5.67 -0.21 -11.96
C TRP A 89 7.15 -0.56 -12.14
N ASP A 90 7.45 -1.77 -12.58
CA ASP A 90 8.83 -2.19 -12.89
C ASP A 90 9.41 -1.43 -14.11
N ASP A 91 8.56 -0.94 -15.02
CA ASP A 91 8.99 -0.21 -16.23
C ASP A 91 9.18 1.30 -15.97
N HIS A 92 8.64 1.83 -14.87
CA HIS A 92 8.74 3.26 -14.55
C HIS A 92 10.05 3.59 -13.84
N ARG A 93 11.01 4.11 -14.61
CA ARG A 93 12.20 4.76 -14.06
C ARG A 93 11.93 6.19 -13.53
N ASP A 94 10.67 6.63 -13.52
CA ASP A 94 10.23 7.94 -13.02
C ASP A 94 9.48 7.78 -11.67
N PRO A 95 10.12 8.13 -10.55
CA PRO A 95 9.53 8.06 -9.21
C PRO A 95 8.19 8.80 -9.07
N GLU A 96 8.04 9.96 -9.72
CA GLU A 96 6.80 10.74 -9.60
C GLU A 96 5.64 10.07 -10.34
N ARG A 97 5.93 9.50 -11.51
CA ARG A 97 4.93 8.77 -12.29
C ARG A 97 4.48 7.52 -11.54
N ALA A 98 5.41 6.79 -10.93
CA ALA A 98 5.09 5.65 -10.08
C ALA A 98 4.18 6.05 -8.90
N PHE A 99 4.48 7.16 -8.23
CA PHE A 99 3.64 7.68 -7.14
C PHE A 99 2.23 8.09 -7.60
N ARG A 100 2.10 8.74 -8.77
CA ARG A 100 0.79 9.11 -9.32
C ARG A 100 -0.07 7.88 -9.62
N LEU A 101 0.51 6.86 -10.25
CA LEU A 101 -0.20 5.62 -10.56
C LEU A 101 -0.60 4.88 -9.29
N PHE A 102 0.30 4.78 -8.31
CA PHE A 102 0.00 4.23 -6.99
C PHE A 102 -1.23 4.91 -6.35
N ARG A 103 -1.25 6.24 -6.27
CA ARG A 103 -2.40 6.98 -5.71
C ARG A 103 -3.70 6.75 -6.49
N ALA A 104 -3.63 6.61 -7.81
CA ALA A 104 -4.80 6.32 -8.64
C ALA A 104 -5.39 4.93 -8.29
N LYS A 105 -4.53 3.91 -8.12
CA LYS A 105 -4.96 2.56 -7.75
C LYS A 105 -5.54 2.51 -6.33
N LEU A 106 -4.93 3.20 -5.36
CA LEU A 106 -5.47 3.30 -4.01
C LEU A 106 -6.88 3.93 -3.99
N ARG A 107 -7.05 5.06 -4.70
CA ARG A 107 -8.34 5.74 -4.80
C ARG A 107 -9.40 4.87 -5.46
N LYS A 108 -9.02 4.11 -6.49
CA LYS A 108 -9.93 3.14 -7.12
C LYS A 108 -10.38 2.08 -6.12
N ALA A 109 -9.44 1.45 -5.42
CA ALA A 109 -9.77 0.43 -4.41
C ALA A 109 -10.67 0.98 -3.29
N GLN A 110 -10.40 2.19 -2.81
CA GLN A 110 -11.25 2.87 -1.82
C GLN A 110 -12.64 3.20 -2.37
N GLY A 111 -12.74 3.68 -3.61
CA GLY A 111 -14.02 3.96 -4.28
C GLY A 111 -14.86 2.70 -4.49
N ASP A 112 -14.21 1.56 -4.73
CA ASP A 112 -14.85 0.25 -4.85
C ASP A 112 -15.20 -0.37 -3.47
N GLY A 113 -14.90 0.33 -2.36
CA GLY A 113 -15.20 -0.12 -0.99
C GLY A 113 -14.25 -1.17 -0.44
N ALA A 114 -13.12 -1.41 -1.11
CA ALA A 114 -12.13 -2.40 -0.69
C ALA A 114 -11.39 -1.96 0.59
N ARG A 115 -11.15 -2.93 1.48
CA ARG A 115 -10.35 -2.74 2.70
C ARG A 115 -9.10 -3.60 2.61
N LEU A 116 -8.02 -2.99 2.14
CA LEU A 116 -6.78 -3.68 1.80
C LEU A 116 -5.62 -3.26 2.71
N GLN A 117 -4.68 -4.18 2.89
CA GLN A 117 -3.32 -3.89 3.33
C GLN A 117 -2.38 -4.01 2.14
N TYR A 118 -1.26 -3.28 2.20
CA TYR A 118 -0.32 -3.13 1.11
C TYR A 118 1.10 -3.46 1.57
N LYS A 119 1.82 -4.19 0.74
CA LYS A 119 3.25 -4.43 0.91
C LYS A 119 4.00 -3.70 -0.19
N ILE A 120 5.07 -2.99 0.15
CA ILE A 120 5.72 -2.02 -0.73
C ILE A 120 7.18 -2.40 -0.94
N TRP A 121 7.63 -2.34 -2.19
CA TRP A 121 9.03 -2.36 -2.55
C TRP A 121 9.39 -1.06 -3.26
N LEU A 122 10.51 -0.48 -2.85
CA LEU A 122 11.03 0.74 -3.43
C LEU A 122 12.23 0.41 -4.33
N GLY A 123 12.45 1.27 -5.32
CA GLY A 123 13.56 1.17 -6.26
C GLY A 123 14.16 2.54 -6.50
N ARG A 124 15.48 2.58 -6.63
CA ARG A 124 16.17 3.78 -7.11
C ARG A 124 15.97 3.88 -8.61
N ARG A 125 16.04 5.12 -9.11
CA ARG A 125 16.23 5.37 -10.53
C ARG A 125 17.62 4.89 -10.92
N ASP A 126 17.72 3.67 -11.43
CA ASP A 126 18.94 3.26 -12.12
C ASP A 126 19.01 4.04 -13.44
N GLY A 127 20.16 4.68 -13.66
CA GLY A 127 20.45 5.45 -14.89
C GLY A 127 20.23 4.64 -16.15
#